data_AF-A0A3D2LBF8-F1
#
_entry.id   AF-A0A3D2LBF8-F1
#
_cell.length_a   1.000
_cell.length_b   1.000
_cell.length_c   1.000
_cell.angle_alpha   90.00
_cell.angle_beta   90.00
_cell.angle_gamma   90.00
#
_symmetry.space_group_name_H-M   'P 1'
#
loop_
_entity.id
_entity.type
_entity.pdbx_description
1 polymer ?
#
loop_
_entity_poly.entity_id
_entity_poly.type
_entity_poly.pdbx_seq_one_letter_code
_entity_poly.pdbx_strand_id
1 'polypeptide(L)'
;MIHFFREIDPEDTDTPVLPENWGFHSMENWEAPFTPFFMFRNAVRHGRVWATWAVRGGKRSIYGHNPAVCFTEMPIAAFLEAGAARARRGEAMSTFGLVFAKSGLHQIGARPVIYGLARFMD
;
A
#
# COMPACT_ATOMS: atom_id res chain seq x y z
N MET A 1 -2.18 8.91 -10.67
CA MET A 1 -2.25 8.55 -9.23
C MET A 1 -1.37 7.34 -9.00
N ILE A 2 -0.74 7.23 -7.83
CA ILE A 2 0.32 6.25 -7.56
C ILE A 2 -0.10 5.35 -6.41
N HIS A 3 -0.11 4.04 -6.61
CA HIS A 3 -0.16 3.07 -5.52
C HIS A 3 1.26 2.61 -5.22
N PHE A 4 1.76 2.88 -4.02
CA PHE A 4 3.13 2.52 -3.64
C PHE A 4 3.16 1.33 -2.70
N PHE A 5 4.27 0.60 -2.75
CA PHE A 5 4.52 -0.56 -1.90
C PHE A 5 5.42 -0.16 -0.74
N ARG A 6 5.25 -0.81 0.40
CA ARG A 6 6.10 -0.66 1.57
C ARG A 6 6.68 -2.01 1.95
N GLU A 7 7.68 -1.96 2.83
CA GLU A 7 8.15 -3.16 3.50
C GLU A 7 7.06 -3.70 4.44
N ILE A 8 6.95 -5.02 4.50
CA ILE A 8 5.97 -5.73 5.33
C ILE A 8 6.70 -6.80 6.13
N ASP A 9 6.72 -6.63 7.44
CA ASP A 9 7.18 -7.65 8.37
C ASP A 9 5.98 -8.52 8.80
N PRO A 10 5.93 -9.82 8.46
CA PRO A 10 4.83 -10.71 8.85
C PRO A 10 4.53 -10.76 10.34
N GLU A 11 5.49 -10.40 11.21
CA GLU A 11 5.33 -10.40 12.66
C GLU A 11 4.82 -9.06 13.22
N ASP A 12 4.78 -7.99 12.41
CA ASP A 12 4.31 -6.67 12.83
C ASP A 12 2.78 -6.62 12.95
N THR A 13 2.29 -5.98 14.02
CA THR A 13 0.88 -5.65 14.23
C THR A 13 0.24 -4.82 13.11
N ASP A 14 1.04 -4.03 12.38
CA ASP A 14 0.58 -3.21 11.27
C ASP A 14 0.48 -3.98 9.94
N THR A 15 0.83 -5.27 9.95
CA THR A 15 0.82 -6.08 8.74
C THR A 15 -0.59 -6.37 8.26
N PRO A 16 -0.88 -6.11 6.97
CA PRO A 16 -2.17 -6.48 6.41
C PRO A 16 -2.33 -8.00 6.38
N VAL A 17 -3.57 -8.46 6.25
CA VAL A 17 -3.85 -9.89 6.02
C VAL A 17 -3.06 -10.36 4.79
N LEU A 18 -2.16 -11.31 5.01
CA LEU A 18 -1.33 -11.89 3.98
C LEU A 18 -2.08 -13.04 3.29
N PRO A 19 -1.88 -13.27 1.99
CA PRO A 19 -2.41 -14.45 1.32
C PRO A 19 -1.74 -15.71 1.86
N GLU A 20 -2.50 -16.80 1.96
CA GLU A 20 -1.96 -18.12 2.30
C GLU A 20 -0.87 -18.57 1.33
N ASN A 21 -1.02 -18.24 0.05
CA ASN A 21 -0.06 -18.57 -1.00
C ASN A 21 0.19 -17.36 -1.90
N TRP A 22 1.47 -17.04 -2.13
CA TRP A 22 1.90 -15.97 -3.03
C TRP A 22 2.02 -16.41 -4.50
N GLY A 23 1.80 -17.69 -4.79
CA GLY A 23 1.90 -18.34 -6.10
C GLY A 23 3.34 -18.69 -6.49
N PHE A 24 3.49 -19.66 -7.40
CA PHE A 24 4.80 -20.13 -7.90
C PHE A 24 5.64 -19.02 -8.55
N HIS A 25 5.00 -17.97 -9.04
CA HIS A 25 5.71 -16.81 -9.60
C HIS A 25 6.34 -15.90 -8.53
N SER A 26 6.34 -16.28 -7.25
CA SER A 26 6.85 -15.48 -6.13
C SER A 26 7.98 -16.15 -5.34
N MET A 27 8.63 -17.16 -5.94
CA MET A 27 9.63 -18.01 -5.28
C MET A 27 10.95 -17.31 -4.89
N GLU A 28 11.24 -16.13 -5.43
CA GLU A 28 12.43 -15.36 -5.05
C GLU A 28 12.05 -14.40 -3.90
N ASN A 29 12.62 -14.61 -2.72
CA ASN A 29 12.57 -13.73 -1.54
C ASN A 29 11.32 -13.85 -0.65
N TRP A 30 10.99 -15.07 -0.23
CA TRP A 30 9.97 -15.30 0.81
C TRP A 30 10.46 -15.01 2.24
N GLU A 31 11.71 -14.54 2.39
CA GLU A 31 12.27 -14.21 3.69
C GLU A 31 11.72 -12.87 4.18
N ALA A 32 11.30 -12.84 5.44
CA ALA A 32 10.86 -11.63 6.10
C ALA A 32 12.06 -10.70 6.37
N PRO A 33 11.88 -9.36 6.25
CA PRO A 33 10.65 -8.70 5.84
C PRO A 33 10.43 -8.74 4.32
N PHE A 34 9.17 -8.77 3.89
CA PHE A 34 8.82 -8.66 2.47
C PHE A 34 9.17 -7.27 1.95
N THR A 35 10.16 -7.21 1.06
CA THR A 35 10.63 -5.95 0.50
C THR A 35 9.55 -5.29 -0.38
N PRO A 36 9.56 -3.95 -0.52
CA PRO A 36 8.66 -3.26 -1.44
C PRO A 36 8.78 -3.76 -2.89
N PHE A 37 9.98 -4.16 -3.31
CA PHE A 37 10.22 -4.71 -4.64
C PHE A 37 9.58 -6.08 -4.85
N PHE A 38 9.63 -6.96 -3.84
CA PHE A 38 8.90 -8.23 -3.84
C PHE A 38 7.40 -7.99 -4.01
N MET A 39 6.83 -7.10 -3.19
CA MET A 39 5.41 -6.74 -3.23
C MET A 39 5.00 -6.17 -4.59
N PHE A 40 5.81 -5.27 -5.15
CA PHE A 40 5.61 -4.70 -6.49
C PHE A 40 5.62 -5.79 -7.57
N ARG A 41 6.63 -6.66 -7.57
CA ARG A 41 6.74 -7.77 -8.54
C ARG A 41 5.55 -8.71 -8.44
N ASN A 42 5.10 -9.01 -7.22
CA ASN A 42 3.93 -9.85 -6.99
C ASN A 42 2.66 -9.20 -7.57
N ALA A 43 2.44 -7.91 -7.29
CA ALA A 43 1.29 -7.18 -7.83
C ALA A 43 1.23 -7.21 -9.36
N VAL A 44 2.38 -7.01 -10.02
CA VAL A 44 2.49 -7.07 -11.49
C VAL A 44 2.26 -8.48 -12.02
N ARG A 45 2.91 -9.50 -11.44
CA ARG A 45 2.82 -10.89 -11.91
C ARG A 45 1.41 -11.49 -11.77
N HIS A 46 0.70 -11.09 -10.72
CA HIS A 46 -0.67 -11.55 -10.45
C HIS A 46 -1.75 -10.61 -10.99
N GLY A 47 -1.37 -9.45 -11.53
CA GLY A 47 -2.32 -8.45 -12.03
C GLY A 47 -3.28 -7.93 -10.96
N ARG A 48 -2.84 -7.82 -9.69
CA ARG A 48 -3.70 -7.42 -8.57
C ARG A 48 -3.03 -6.43 -7.61
N VAL A 49 -3.84 -5.59 -6.99
CA VAL A 49 -3.50 -4.75 -5.85
C VAL A 49 -4.42 -5.12 -4.69
N TRP A 50 -3.92 -5.08 -3.45
CA TRP A 50 -4.68 -5.54 -2.29
C TRP A 50 -5.35 -4.37 -1.57
N ALA A 51 -6.65 -4.51 -1.33
CA ALA A 51 -7.37 -3.62 -0.43
C ALA A 51 -7.01 -3.98 1.02
N THR A 52 -6.66 -2.99 1.84
CA THR A 52 -6.30 -3.20 3.24
C THR A 52 -6.96 -2.14 4.12
N TRP A 53 -6.84 -2.29 5.44
CA TRP A 53 -7.30 -1.30 6.42
C TRP A 53 -6.25 -0.23 6.78
N ALA A 54 -5.05 -0.33 6.18
CA ALA A 54 -3.90 0.52 6.47
C ALA A 54 -3.69 0.72 7.99
N VAL A 55 -3.36 -0.37 8.69
CA VAL A 55 -3.15 -0.37 10.14
C VAL A 55 -1.88 0.41 10.49
N ARG A 56 -1.93 1.21 11.56
CA ARG A 56 -0.82 1.96 12.14
C ARG A 56 -0.89 1.92 13.67
N GLY A 57 0.16 1.43 14.31
CA GLY A 57 0.16 1.19 15.77
C GLY A 57 -1.02 0.33 16.22
N GLY A 58 -1.36 -0.71 15.45
CA GLY A 58 -2.48 -1.61 15.72
C GLY A 58 -3.87 -1.01 15.48
N LYS A 59 -3.98 0.24 14.99
CA LYS A 59 -5.27 0.91 14.70
C LYS A 59 -5.47 1.09 13.20
N ARG A 60 -6.68 0.78 12.71
CA ARG A 60 -7.04 1.02 11.30
C ARG A 60 -7.03 2.53 11.00
N SER A 61 -6.48 2.91 9.85
CA SER A 61 -6.55 4.29 9.35
C SER A 61 -7.58 4.47 8.24
N ILE A 62 -8.09 3.38 7.66
CA ILE A 62 -9.23 3.37 6.74
C ILE A 62 -10.49 3.04 7.55
N TYR A 63 -11.46 3.94 7.50
CA TYR A 63 -12.76 3.81 8.17
C TYR A 63 -13.87 3.53 7.16
N GLY A 64 -14.88 2.77 7.59
CA GLY A 64 -16.00 2.35 6.76
C GLY A 64 -16.20 0.84 6.78
N HIS A 65 -17.18 0.37 6.02
CA HIS A 65 -17.56 -1.04 6.00
C HIS A 65 -16.58 -1.94 5.23
N ASN A 66 -15.75 -1.38 4.35
CA ASN A 66 -14.86 -2.12 3.46
C ASN A 66 -13.42 -1.57 3.49
N PRO A 67 -12.39 -2.42 3.30
CA PRO A 67 -11.02 -1.96 3.10
C PRO A 67 -10.89 -1.23 1.76
N ALA A 68 -9.80 -0.50 1.56
CA ALA A 68 -9.57 0.26 0.33
C ALA A 68 -8.16 0.05 -0.25
N VAL A 69 -8.04 0.29 -1.55
CA VAL A 69 -6.74 0.50 -2.21
C VAL A 69 -6.49 1.99 -2.25
N CYS A 70 -5.42 2.43 -1.58
CA CYS A 70 -5.07 3.84 -1.53
C CYS A 70 -4.14 4.23 -2.68
N PHE A 71 -4.36 5.43 -3.20
CA PHE A 71 -3.49 6.06 -4.19
C PHE A 71 -3.11 7.46 -3.73
N THR A 72 -1.88 7.86 -4.01
CA THR A 72 -1.45 9.25 -3.83
C THR A 72 -1.54 10.03 -5.14
N GLU A 73 -1.87 11.32 -5.03
CA GLU A 73 -1.84 12.28 -6.13
C GLU A 73 -0.53 13.08 -6.18
N MET A 74 0.49 12.69 -5.39
CA MET A 74 1.80 13.33 -5.44
C MET A 74 2.37 13.34 -6.88
N PRO A 75 2.99 14.46 -7.31
CA PRO A 75 3.83 14.47 -8.50
C PRO A 75 4.93 13.41 -8.42
N ILE A 76 5.32 12.80 -9.55
CA ILE A 76 6.28 11.69 -9.57
C ILE A 76 7.61 12.06 -8.90
N ALA A 77 8.14 13.26 -9.16
CA ALA A 77 9.38 13.73 -8.52
C ALA A 77 9.24 13.80 -6.98
N ALA A 78 8.14 14.38 -6.49
CA ALA A 78 7.87 14.47 -5.06
C ALA A 78 7.65 13.09 -4.42
N PHE A 79 7.02 12.16 -5.13
CA PHE A 79 6.87 10.78 -4.70
C PHE A 79 8.23 10.10 -4.51
N LEU A 80 9.16 10.25 -5.47
CA LEU A 80 10.50 9.65 -5.39
C LEU A 80 11.31 10.24 -4.24
N GLU A 81 11.29 11.57 -4.08
CA GLU A 81 12.00 12.25 -2.99
C GLU A 81 11.44 11.85 -1.62
N ALA A 82 10.12 11.93 -1.45
CA ALA A 82 9.45 11.54 -0.21
C ALA A 82 9.67 10.05 0.09
N GLY A 83 9.56 9.18 -0.92
CA GLY A 83 9.77 7.74 -0.78
C GLY A 83 11.18 7.42 -0.30
N ALA A 84 12.21 8.01 -0.91
CA ALA A 84 13.60 7.80 -0.49
C ALA A 84 13.86 8.35 0.92
N ALA A 85 13.33 9.54 1.25
CA ALA A 85 13.51 10.15 2.57
C ALA A 85 12.82 9.37 3.69
N ARG A 86 11.60 8.86 3.43
CA ARG A 86 10.80 8.09 4.39
C ARG A 86 11.34 6.68 4.59
N ALA A 87 11.76 6.01 3.52
CA ALA A 87 12.39 4.70 3.61
C ALA A 87 13.65 4.74 4.50
N ARG A 88 14.49 5.79 4.37
CA ARG A 88 15.66 5.98 5.25
C ARG A 88 15.33 6.16 6.73
N ARG A 89 14.09 6.56 7.05
CA ARG A 89 13.60 6.70 8.44
C ARG A 89 12.83 5.47 8.94
N GLY A 90 12.75 4.40 8.14
CA GLY A 90 11.93 3.23 8.47
C GLY A 90 10.42 3.50 8.44
N GLU A 91 9.99 4.58 7.78
CA GLU A 91 8.56 4.85 7.63
C GLU A 91 7.94 3.97 6.53
N ALA A 92 6.63 3.75 6.63
CA ALA A 92 5.83 2.92 5.74
C ALA A 92 5.65 3.50 4.31
N MET A 93 6.74 3.73 3.58
CA MET A 93 6.76 4.22 2.20
C MET A 93 8.08 3.83 1.50
N SER A 94 8.01 3.58 0.18
CA SER A 94 9.18 3.36 -0.67
C SER A 94 9.05 4.11 -2.00
N THR A 95 10.05 3.97 -2.87
CA THR A 95 10.05 4.49 -4.25
C THR A 95 9.40 3.54 -5.26
N PHE A 96 8.96 2.35 -4.85
CA PHE A 96 8.30 1.39 -5.72
C PHE A 96 6.78 1.64 -5.75
N GLY A 97 6.22 1.80 -6.95
CA GLY A 97 4.78 2.00 -7.11
C GLY A 97 4.28 1.82 -8.54
N LEU A 98 2.98 1.61 -8.66
CA LEU A 98 2.26 1.55 -9.92
C LEU A 98 1.59 2.91 -10.18
N VAL A 99 1.78 3.43 -11.39
CA VAL A 99 1.19 4.70 -11.82
C VAL A 99 -0.01 4.42 -12.71
N PHE A 100 -1.14 5.04 -12.36
CA PHE A 100 -2.39 4.92 -13.10
C PHE A 100 -2.89 6.27 -13.57
N ALA A 101 -3.51 6.29 -14.76
CA ALA A 101 -4.22 7.46 -15.26
C ALA A 101 -5.37 7.82 -14.30
N LYS A 102 -5.45 9.10 -13.90
CA LYS A 102 -6.46 9.58 -12.95
C LYS A 102 -7.88 9.37 -13.48
N SER A 103 -8.10 9.67 -14.76
CA SER A 103 -9.38 9.46 -15.45
C SER A 103 -9.81 8.00 -15.41
N GLY A 104 -8.91 7.06 -15.71
CA GLY A 104 -9.20 5.63 -15.68
C GLY A 104 -9.60 5.14 -14.28
N LEU A 105 -8.87 5.55 -13.24
CA LEU A 105 -9.23 5.18 -11.87
C LEU A 105 -10.58 5.77 -11.42
N HIS A 106 -10.88 7.02 -11.78
CA HIS A 106 -12.18 7.62 -11.46
C HIS A 106 -13.35 6.91 -12.14
N GLN A 107 -13.17 6.45 -13.39
CA GLN A 107 -14.19 5.70 -14.12
C GLN A 107 -14.54 4.37 -13.42
N ILE A 108 -13.56 3.70 -12.82
CA ILE A 108 -13.78 2.44 -12.08
C ILE A 108 -14.14 2.63 -10.60
N GLY A 109 -14.41 3.86 -10.16
CA GLY A 109 -14.93 4.14 -8.83
C GLY A 109 -13.93 4.67 -7.80
N ALA A 110 -12.67 4.96 -8.16
CA ALA A 110 -11.77 5.66 -7.24
C ALA A 110 -12.31 7.08 -6.93
N ARG A 111 -12.25 7.48 -5.66
CA ARG A 111 -12.75 8.78 -5.18
C ARG A 111 -11.71 9.46 -4.28
N PRO A 112 -11.73 10.80 -4.19
CA PRO A 112 -10.91 11.51 -3.20
C PRO A 112 -11.21 11.00 -1.79
N VAL A 113 -10.16 10.84 -0.99
CA VAL A 113 -10.29 10.47 0.43
C VAL A 113 -10.85 11.66 1.20
N ILE A 114 -11.86 11.42 2.02
CA ILE A 114 -12.34 12.38 3.02
C ILE A 114 -11.54 12.15 4.29
N TYR A 115 -10.67 13.09 4.65
CA TYR A 115 -9.94 13.04 5.91
C TYR A 115 -10.87 13.43 7.07
N GLY A 116 -11.43 12.45 7.75
CA GLY A 116 -12.11 12.65 9.03
C GLY A 116 -11.10 12.53 10.16
N LEU A 117 -10.92 13.60 10.95
CA LEU A 117 -10.36 13.44 12.30
C LEU A 117 -11.41 12.65 13.09
N ALA A 118 -11.16 11.36 13.33
CA ALA A 118 -12.10 10.50 14.04
C ALA A 118 -12.34 11.04 15.47
N ARG A 119 -13.45 11.77 15.66
CA ARG A 119 -14.25 11.71 16.88
C ARG A 119 -15.41 10.76 16.60
N PHE A 120 -15.12 9.47 16.55
CA PHE A 120 -16.15 8.47 16.72
C PHE A 120 -16.01 8.01 18.17
N MET A 121 -16.82 8.63 19.03
CA MET A 121 -17.16 8.13 20.36
C MET A 121 -18.03 6.90 20.14
N ASP A 122 -17.64 5.79 20.75
CA ASP A 122 -18.52 4.77 21.32
C ASP A 122 -17.89 4.37 22.66
#